data_AF-A0A937JKF6-F1
#
_entry.id   AF-A0A937JKF6-F1
#
_cell.length_a   1.000
_cell.length_b   1.000
_cell.length_c   1.000
_cell.angle_alpha   90.00
_cell.angle_beta   90.00
_cell.angle_gamma   90.00
#
_symmetry.space_group_name_H-M   'P 1'
#
loop_
_entity.id
_entity.type
_entity.pdbx_description
1 polymer ?
#
loop_
_entity_poly.entity_id
_entity_poly.type
_entity_poly.pdbx_seq_one_letter_code
_entity_poly.pdbx_strand_id
1 'polypeptide(L)'
;MSSGAEREHAGSEPGPEAHGPAYEGSEPRPHAQGAGHDGPGPRPDAHGPGHDGSGPRPDAHGLGHDGSGPRPDAGRPGRDGADPRLPAVLGERRRLVNVAYRLLGSLTEAEDAVQETYARWYAMSRRQQEAIESPGAWLTTVAGRVCLDLLGSARVRRERYVGEWIPEPLPDRTEWIGGQDGGGRQDPADRVTLDESVNMAFLVVLESMTPAERVAFILHDVFRYPFAEVGGILGRTPAACRQLASSARRQVRAAHVPAVAATGQADVVRRFKEAWESQDIQALVGLLAPDATMIADGGGLVGAALRPVEGGERIAQYLAHFAGKAPGLTLLERTVNGRPGLVAQSSGTTVNVAAFGLAGTRITHIWAVRNPEKLRPWNESGASGTARA
;
A
#
# COMPACT_ATOMS: atom_id res chain seq x y z
N MET A 1 -94.10 -12.79 14.17
CA MET A 1 -94.20 -13.71 13.03
C MET A 1 -92.87 -13.62 12.31
N SER A 2 -91.91 -14.47 12.68
CA SER A 2 -91.54 -15.72 11.95
C SER A 2 -90.96 -15.38 10.57
N SER A 3 -89.81 -15.84 10.11
CA SER A 3 -88.96 -17.03 10.30
C SER A 3 -87.70 -16.72 9.46
N GLY A 4 -86.45 -17.09 9.75
CA GLY A 4 -85.92 -18.41 10.14
C GLY A 4 -85.30 -19.12 8.92
N ALA A 5 -84.11 -19.71 9.15
CA ALA A 5 -83.38 -20.71 8.36
C ALA A 5 -82.53 -20.24 7.15
N GLU A 6 -81.40 -20.84 6.78
CA GLU A 6 -80.30 -21.64 7.38
C GLU A 6 -79.56 -22.30 6.19
N ARG A 7 -78.21 -22.37 6.27
CA ARG A 7 -77.31 -23.45 5.77
C ARG A 7 -77.26 -23.74 4.25
N GLU A 8 -76.19 -24.20 3.59
CA GLU A 8 -75.08 -25.10 3.94
C GLU A 8 -74.00 -25.07 2.80
N HIS A 9 -72.70 -25.00 3.14
CA HIS A 9 -71.60 -25.98 2.92
C HIS A 9 -70.88 -26.14 1.55
N ALA A 10 -69.54 -25.98 1.62
CA ALA A 10 -68.47 -26.94 1.22
C ALA A 10 -67.53 -26.60 0.03
N GLY A 11 -66.22 -26.84 0.27
CA GLY A 11 -65.12 -27.02 -0.71
C GLY A 11 -64.02 -25.95 -0.63
N SER A 12 -63.02 -26.03 0.26
CA SER A 12 -61.72 -26.76 0.12
C SER A 12 -60.97 -26.50 -1.19
N GLU A 13 -59.91 -25.68 -1.15
CA GLU A 13 -58.50 -26.08 -1.43
C GLU A 13 -57.53 -24.87 -1.31
N PRO A 14 -56.35 -25.03 -0.68
CA PRO A 14 -55.29 -24.01 -0.63
C PRO A 14 -54.07 -24.34 -1.51
N GLY A 15 -53.39 -23.30 -2.00
CA GLY A 15 -51.99 -23.33 -2.46
C GLY A 15 -51.73 -22.66 -3.82
N PRO A 16 -50.48 -22.28 -4.17
CA PRO A 16 -49.24 -22.63 -3.47
C PRO A 16 -48.38 -21.43 -3.02
N GLU A 17 -47.56 -21.75 -2.02
CA GLU A 17 -46.42 -21.01 -1.49
C GLU A 17 -45.35 -20.79 -2.58
N ALA A 18 -44.84 -19.56 -2.68
CA ALA A 18 -43.65 -19.27 -3.48
C ALA A 18 -42.42 -19.29 -2.56
N HIS A 19 -41.68 -20.38 -2.70
CA HIS A 19 -40.38 -20.65 -2.10
C HIS A 19 -39.37 -19.52 -2.32
N GLY A 20 -38.80 -19.01 -1.23
CA GLY A 20 -37.53 -18.30 -1.26
C GLY A 20 -36.36 -19.28 -1.49
N PRO A 21 -35.28 -18.87 -2.18
CA PRO A 21 -34.13 -19.74 -2.35
C PRO A 21 -33.32 -19.81 -1.05
N ALA A 22 -33.23 -21.02 -0.51
CA ALA A 22 -32.31 -21.38 0.55
C ALA A 22 -30.86 -21.28 0.04
N TYR A 23 -30.04 -20.47 0.70
CA TYR A 23 -28.58 -20.55 0.59
C TYR A 23 -28.11 -21.58 1.62
N GLU A 24 -27.85 -22.81 1.15
CA GLU A 24 -27.19 -23.84 1.93
C GLU A 24 -25.75 -23.43 2.25
N GLY A 25 -25.41 -23.54 3.53
CA GLY A 25 -24.06 -23.35 4.05
C GLY A 25 -23.15 -24.49 3.61
N SER A 26 -22.08 -24.14 2.92
CA SER A 26 -20.95 -25.04 2.67
C SER A 26 -19.95 -24.94 3.82
N GLU A 27 -20.06 -25.86 4.79
CA GLU A 27 -18.97 -26.21 5.70
C GLU A 27 -17.90 -27.05 4.96
N PRO A 28 -16.60 -26.86 5.22
CA PRO A 28 -15.55 -27.68 4.62
C PRO A 28 -15.35 -28.98 5.41
N ARG A 29 -15.48 -30.13 4.74
CA ARG A 29 -15.05 -31.43 5.29
C ARG A 29 -13.55 -31.68 5.02
N PRO A 30 -12.86 -32.40 5.92
CA PRO A 30 -11.41 -32.61 5.85
C PRO A 30 -11.06 -33.79 4.92
N HIS A 31 -10.01 -33.65 4.11
CA HIS A 31 -9.44 -34.77 3.37
C HIS A 31 -8.24 -35.37 4.12
N ALA A 32 -8.37 -36.66 4.39
CA ALA A 32 -7.38 -37.54 4.99
C ALA A 32 -6.29 -37.98 3.99
N GLN A 33 -5.18 -38.40 4.59
CA GLN A 33 -3.93 -38.93 4.04
C GLN A 33 -4.08 -40.29 3.34
N GLY A 34 -3.12 -40.61 2.44
CA GLY A 34 -2.58 -41.99 2.36
C GLY A 34 -2.04 -42.49 1.00
N ALA A 35 -0.70 -42.57 0.91
CA ALA A 35 0.16 -43.52 0.16
C ALA A 35 0.19 -43.48 -1.39
N GLY A 36 1.32 -43.65 -2.09
CA GLY A 36 2.72 -43.97 -1.73
C GLY A 36 3.53 -44.33 -3.00
N HIS A 37 4.86 -44.39 -2.87
CA HIS A 37 5.88 -44.99 -3.77
C HIS A 37 6.09 -44.29 -5.15
N ASP A 38 7.30 -43.98 -5.65
CA ASP A 38 8.60 -44.68 -5.63
C ASP A 38 9.81 -43.74 -5.82
N GLY A 39 10.95 -44.09 -5.24
CA GLY A 39 12.29 -43.57 -5.59
C GLY A 39 13.18 -44.67 -6.17
N PRO A 40 14.33 -44.33 -6.78
CA PRO A 40 15.60 -44.83 -6.23
C PRO A 40 16.78 -43.83 -6.33
N GLY A 41 17.73 -43.91 -5.39
CA GLY A 41 19.09 -43.31 -5.47
C GLY A 41 20.08 -44.23 -6.23
N PRO A 42 21.39 -44.28 -5.90
CA PRO A 42 22.37 -43.28 -5.47
C PRO A 42 23.63 -43.22 -6.40
N ARG A 43 24.69 -42.51 -5.95
CA ARG A 43 26.01 -42.20 -6.58
C ARG A 43 26.84 -43.41 -7.07
N PRO A 44 27.95 -43.15 -7.82
CA PRO A 44 29.25 -43.56 -7.28
C PRO A 44 30.41 -42.55 -7.46
N ASP A 45 31.49 -42.85 -6.74
CA ASP A 45 32.75 -42.14 -6.48
C ASP A 45 33.77 -42.12 -7.64
N ALA A 46 34.79 -41.25 -7.56
CA ALA A 46 36.21 -41.62 -7.35
C ALA A 46 37.26 -40.69 -8.04
N HIS A 47 38.40 -40.57 -7.34
CA HIS A 47 39.77 -40.23 -7.77
C HIS A 47 40.33 -38.80 -7.57
N GLY A 48 41.18 -38.68 -6.54
CA GLY A 48 42.36 -37.79 -6.53
C GLY A 48 43.53 -38.35 -7.36
N PRO A 49 44.71 -37.70 -7.37
CA PRO A 49 45.63 -37.85 -6.22
C PRO A 49 46.41 -36.57 -5.83
N GLY A 50 47.04 -36.63 -4.66
CA GLY A 50 47.93 -35.58 -4.14
C GLY A 50 49.39 -35.74 -4.55
N HIS A 51 50.22 -34.76 -4.16
CA HIS A 51 51.66 -34.92 -4.03
C HIS A 51 52.21 -34.05 -2.90
N ASP A 52 52.99 -34.74 -2.06
CA ASP A 52 53.83 -34.33 -0.94
C ASP A 52 55.12 -33.63 -1.43
N GLY A 53 55.78 -32.85 -0.56
CA GLY A 53 57.09 -32.25 -0.85
C GLY A 53 57.60 -31.32 0.24
N SER A 54 58.37 -31.88 1.17
CA SER A 54 58.95 -31.27 2.36
C SER A 54 60.31 -30.55 2.15
N GLY A 55 60.51 -29.40 2.83
CA GLY A 55 61.78 -28.84 3.36
C GLY A 55 62.83 -28.24 2.39
N PRO A 56 63.92 -27.57 2.87
CA PRO A 56 64.29 -27.19 4.24
C PRO A 56 64.74 -25.71 4.45
N ARG A 57 64.96 -25.31 5.72
CA ARG A 57 65.72 -24.11 6.17
C ARG A 57 67.24 -24.37 6.09
N PRO A 58 68.10 -23.32 6.08
CA PRO A 58 68.92 -22.98 7.28
C PRO A 58 69.12 -21.44 7.50
N ASP A 59 69.09 -20.95 8.75
CA ASP A 59 70.21 -20.51 9.62
C ASP A 59 70.57 -19.02 9.43
N ALA A 60 70.23 -18.12 10.36
CA ALA A 60 70.84 -17.83 11.67
C ALA A 60 72.12 -16.98 11.58
N HIS A 61 71.99 -15.68 11.86
CA HIS A 61 73.03 -14.88 12.52
C HIS A 61 72.36 -13.82 13.40
N GLY A 62 72.62 -13.91 14.70
CA GLY A 62 72.24 -12.88 15.67
C GLY A 62 73.24 -11.73 15.70
N LEU A 63 72.86 -10.65 16.38
CA LEU A 63 73.67 -9.88 17.34
C LEU A 63 72.73 -8.82 17.94
N GLY A 64 72.70 -8.76 19.28
CA GLY A 64 71.88 -7.81 20.03
C GLY A 64 72.49 -6.41 20.08
N HIS A 65 71.66 -5.41 20.36
CA HIS A 65 72.05 -4.24 21.14
C HIS A 65 70.83 -3.53 21.72
N ASP A 66 70.90 -3.27 23.02
CA ASP A 66 70.04 -2.37 23.79
C ASP A 66 70.00 -0.96 23.16
N GLY A 67 68.83 -0.34 23.20
CA GLY A 67 68.64 1.03 22.72
C GLY A 67 67.21 1.53 22.88
N SER A 68 66.90 2.02 24.08
CA SER A 68 65.69 2.75 24.46
C SER A 68 65.39 3.88 23.46
N GLY A 69 64.31 3.75 22.69
CA GLY A 69 63.79 4.79 21.78
C GLY A 69 62.26 4.81 21.83
N PRO A 70 61.61 6.00 21.71
CA PRO A 70 60.18 6.12 21.87
C PRO A 70 59.46 5.37 20.75
N ARG A 71 58.50 4.53 21.13
CA ARG A 71 57.61 3.81 20.21
C ARG A 71 56.96 4.84 19.26
N PRO A 72 56.97 4.62 17.93
CA PRO A 72 56.11 5.39 17.05
C PRO A 72 54.67 5.07 17.46
N ASP A 73 53.91 6.12 17.80
CA ASP A 73 52.48 6.05 18.00
C ASP A 73 51.88 5.33 16.80
N ALA A 74 51.41 4.10 17.03
CA ALA A 74 50.64 3.35 16.07
C ALA A 74 49.34 4.14 15.91
N GLY A 75 49.35 5.04 14.93
CA GLY A 75 48.23 5.88 14.56
C GLY A 75 46.97 5.02 14.56
N ARG A 76 46.10 5.32 15.52
CA ARG A 76 44.73 4.80 15.54
C ARG A 76 44.18 4.95 14.12
N PRO A 77 43.55 3.91 13.53
CA PRO A 77 42.83 4.12 12.29
C PRO A 77 41.80 5.21 12.56
N GLY A 78 41.91 6.31 11.83
CA GLY A 78 41.03 7.45 11.97
C GLY A 78 39.59 7.00 11.90
N ARG A 79 38.93 6.96 13.06
CA ARG A 79 37.52 7.35 13.13
C ARG A 79 37.54 8.82 12.75
N ASP A 80 37.25 9.11 11.48
CA ASP A 80 36.59 10.31 10.98
C ASP A 80 36.79 10.39 9.46
N GLY A 81 35.92 9.66 8.78
CA GLY A 81 35.63 9.82 7.37
C GLY A 81 34.15 9.59 7.17
N ALA A 82 33.30 10.25 7.96
CA ALA A 82 31.88 10.34 7.62
C ALA A 82 31.83 10.93 6.21
N ASP A 83 31.40 10.13 5.23
CA ASP A 83 31.28 10.60 3.86
C ASP A 83 30.43 11.88 3.86
N PRO A 84 30.98 13.04 3.44
CA PRO A 84 30.27 14.31 3.48
C PRO A 84 29.01 14.33 2.60
N ARG A 85 28.83 13.31 1.74
CA ARG A 85 27.62 13.09 0.95
C ARG A 85 26.56 12.27 1.68
N LEU A 86 26.88 11.59 2.79
CA LEU A 86 25.90 10.83 3.59
C LEU A 86 24.71 11.68 4.03
N PRO A 87 24.87 12.92 4.56
CA PRO A 87 23.73 13.75 4.93
C PRO A 87 22.86 14.13 3.73
N ALA A 88 23.47 14.40 2.57
CA ALA A 88 22.75 14.71 1.34
C ALA A 88 21.99 13.49 0.81
N VAL A 89 22.62 12.32 0.79
CA VAL A 89 22.05 11.05 0.34
C VAL A 89 20.93 10.60 1.29
N LEU A 90 21.12 10.68 2.61
CA LEU A 90 20.08 10.36 3.60
C LEU A 90 18.93 11.38 3.60
N GLY A 91 19.22 12.65 3.30
CA GLY A 91 18.23 13.72 3.16
C GLY A 91 17.21 13.48 2.04
N GLU A 92 17.59 12.72 1.00
CA GLU A 92 16.71 12.38 -0.12
C GLU A 92 15.68 11.29 0.20
N ARG A 93 15.83 10.53 1.30
CA ARG A 93 15.04 9.31 1.54
C ARG A 93 13.55 9.59 1.56
N ARG A 94 13.13 10.63 2.30
CA ARG A 94 11.73 11.04 2.40
C ARG A 94 11.15 11.37 1.02
N ARG A 95 11.92 12.10 0.21
CA ARG A 95 11.51 12.50 -1.15
C ARG A 95 11.39 11.28 -2.06
N LEU A 96 12.34 10.35 -2.01
CA LEU A 96 12.29 9.14 -2.82
C LEU A 96 11.13 8.22 -2.43
N VAL A 97 10.83 8.07 -1.13
CA VAL A 97 9.65 7.31 -0.68
C VAL A 97 8.36 7.96 -1.20
N ASN A 98 8.27 9.29 -1.17
CA ASN A 98 7.14 10.02 -1.73
C ASN A 98 6.93 9.79 -3.23
N VAL A 99 8.02 9.80 -4.01
CA VAL A 99 7.99 9.50 -5.45
C VAL A 99 7.56 8.05 -5.66
N ALA A 100 8.22 7.12 -4.98
CA ALA A 100 7.97 5.69 -5.14
C ALA A 100 6.54 5.30 -4.73
N TYR A 101 6.00 5.87 -3.65
CA TYR A 101 4.61 5.63 -3.23
C TYR A 101 3.61 6.08 -4.28
N ARG A 102 3.77 7.28 -4.85
CA ARG A 102 2.90 7.78 -5.93
C ARG A 102 3.03 6.95 -7.21
N LEU A 103 4.20 6.36 -7.45
CA LEU A 103 4.39 5.45 -8.58
C LEU A 103 3.72 4.09 -8.31
N LEU A 104 3.95 3.48 -7.17
CA LEU A 104 3.60 2.07 -6.92
C LEU A 104 2.21 1.86 -6.31
N GLY A 105 1.74 2.84 -5.54
CA GLY A 105 0.49 2.75 -4.79
C GLY A 105 0.57 1.80 -3.58
N SER A 106 1.78 1.44 -3.14
CA SER A 106 2.04 0.71 -1.89
C SER A 106 3.21 1.35 -1.16
N LEU A 107 3.06 1.57 0.15
CA LEU A 107 4.13 2.09 0.99
C LEU A 107 5.23 1.05 1.15
N THR A 108 4.86 -0.22 1.36
CA THR A 108 5.85 -1.30 1.48
C THR A 108 6.70 -1.41 0.21
N GLU A 109 6.08 -1.48 -0.96
CA GLU A 109 6.83 -1.53 -2.23
C GLU A 109 7.67 -0.27 -2.46
N ALA A 110 7.19 0.90 -2.01
CA ALA A 110 7.93 2.15 -2.10
C ALA A 110 9.17 2.15 -1.20
N GLU A 111 9.05 1.69 0.04
CA GLU A 111 10.19 1.59 0.95
C GLU A 111 11.22 0.59 0.44
N ASP A 112 10.79 -0.54 -0.12
CA ASP A 112 11.67 -1.55 -0.70
C ASP A 112 12.39 -1.01 -1.95
N ALA A 113 11.70 -0.30 -2.84
CA ALA A 113 12.30 0.34 -4.00
C ALA A 113 13.37 1.37 -3.61
N VAL A 114 13.11 2.13 -2.55
CA VAL A 114 14.06 3.09 -2.01
C VAL A 114 15.25 2.36 -1.37
N GLN A 115 15.02 1.32 -0.57
CA GLN A 115 16.09 0.52 0.01
C GLN A 115 17.01 -0.07 -1.06
N GLU A 116 16.44 -0.66 -2.12
CA GLU A 116 17.19 -1.15 -3.28
C GLU A 116 18.01 -0.04 -3.95
N THR A 117 17.46 1.17 -4.05
CA THR A 117 18.19 2.33 -4.60
C THR A 117 19.42 2.69 -3.75
N TYR A 118 19.28 2.72 -2.43
CA TYR A 118 20.42 2.96 -1.53
C TYR A 118 21.42 1.80 -1.55
N ALA A 119 20.94 0.55 -1.62
CA ALA A 119 21.82 -0.62 -1.73
C ALA A 119 22.71 -0.51 -2.97
N ARG A 120 22.15 -0.10 -4.12
CA ARG A 120 22.92 0.17 -5.35
C ARG A 120 23.91 1.34 -5.17
N TRP A 121 23.54 2.39 -4.42
CA TRP A 121 24.46 3.50 -4.14
C TRP A 121 25.68 3.02 -3.36
N TYR A 122 25.46 2.30 -2.25
CA TYR A 122 26.53 1.83 -1.36
C TYR A 122 27.33 0.66 -1.92
N ALA A 123 26.80 -0.07 -2.91
CA ALA A 123 27.55 -1.09 -3.65
C ALA A 123 28.60 -0.48 -4.60
N MET A 124 28.48 0.80 -4.98
CA MET A 124 29.48 1.47 -5.81
C MET A 124 30.76 1.75 -5.02
N SER A 125 31.92 1.62 -5.69
CA SER A 125 33.18 2.07 -5.14
C SER A 125 33.18 3.58 -4.91
N ARG A 126 34.00 4.07 -3.97
CA ARG A 126 34.14 5.49 -3.68
C ARG A 126 34.47 6.33 -4.92
N ARG A 127 35.34 5.83 -5.81
CA ARG A 127 35.68 6.50 -7.07
C ARG A 127 34.47 6.64 -8.01
N GLN A 128 33.61 5.62 -8.07
CA GLN A 128 32.38 5.67 -8.86
C GLN A 128 31.38 6.67 -8.28
N GLN A 129 31.23 6.70 -6.95
CA GLN A 129 30.40 7.69 -6.27
C GLN A 129 30.92 9.11 -6.50
N GLU A 130 32.23 9.33 -6.40
CA GLU A 130 32.87 10.64 -6.62
C GLU A 130 32.69 11.15 -8.05
N ALA A 131 32.68 10.23 -9.03
CA ALA A 131 32.41 10.56 -10.44
C ALA A 131 30.94 10.97 -10.71
N ILE A 132 30.01 10.71 -9.78
CA ILE A 132 28.63 11.19 -9.89
C ILE A 132 28.57 12.64 -9.41
N GLU A 133 28.30 13.54 -10.36
CA GLU A 133 28.20 14.98 -10.13
C GLU A 133 27.02 15.35 -9.21
N SER A 134 25.87 14.70 -9.40
CA SER A 134 24.65 14.92 -8.61
C SER A 134 24.11 13.61 -8.03
N PRO A 135 24.42 13.29 -6.77
CA PRO A 135 23.89 12.11 -6.09
C PRO A 135 22.35 12.06 -6.09
N GLY A 136 21.68 13.19 -5.86
CA GLY A 136 20.21 13.25 -5.86
C GLY A 136 19.58 12.93 -7.21
N ALA A 137 20.18 13.41 -8.31
CA ALA A 137 19.72 13.09 -9.66
C ALA A 137 19.94 11.60 -9.99
N TRP A 138 21.08 11.04 -9.57
CA TRP A 138 21.35 9.62 -9.72
C TRP A 138 20.35 8.77 -8.93
N LEU A 139 20.11 9.09 -7.66
CA LEU A 139 19.17 8.36 -6.79
C LEU A 139 17.76 8.39 -7.38
N THR A 140 17.30 9.54 -7.87
CA THR A 140 15.99 9.65 -8.50
C THR A 140 15.92 8.82 -9.78
N THR A 141 16.97 8.82 -10.60
CA THR A 141 17.02 8.02 -11.83
C THR A 141 16.94 6.53 -11.51
N VAL A 142 17.71 6.07 -10.53
CA VAL A 142 17.73 4.66 -10.12
C VAL A 142 16.41 4.27 -9.48
N ALA A 143 15.88 5.05 -8.55
CA ALA A 143 14.57 4.80 -7.94
C ALA A 143 13.45 4.76 -9.00
N GLY A 144 13.48 5.67 -9.97
CA GLY A 144 12.52 5.70 -11.07
C GLY A 144 12.57 4.43 -11.93
N ARG A 145 13.77 3.91 -12.21
CA ARG A 145 13.93 2.64 -12.94
C ARG A 145 13.45 1.44 -12.13
N VAL A 146 13.81 1.36 -10.85
CA VAL A 146 13.33 0.30 -9.94
C VAL A 146 11.81 0.32 -9.87
N CYS A 147 11.19 1.50 -9.73
CA CYS A 147 9.73 1.63 -9.73
C CYS A 147 9.10 1.24 -11.07
N LEU A 148 9.73 1.58 -12.20
CA LEU A 148 9.24 1.19 -13.53
C LEU A 148 9.22 -0.34 -13.70
N ASP A 149 10.28 -1.02 -13.27
CA ASP A 149 10.39 -2.48 -13.32
C ASP A 149 9.34 -3.15 -12.40
N LEU A 150 9.18 -2.61 -11.19
CA LEU A 150 8.17 -3.07 -10.23
C LEU A 150 6.75 -2.87 -10.76
N LEU A 151 6.46 -1.74 -11.43
CA LEU A 151 5.16 -1.50 -12.06
C LEU A 151 4.83 -2.50 -13.17
N GLY A 152 5.83 -2.86 -13.99
CA GLY A 152 5.68 -3.92 -14.99
C GLY A 152 5.28 -5.25 -14.35
N SER A 153 5.95 -5.60 -13.24
CA SER A 153 5.67 -6.83 -12.49
C SER A 153 4.33 -6.78 -11.74
N ALA A 154 4.00 -5.64 -11.15
CA ALA A 154 2.78 -5.42 -10.38
C ALA A 154 1.54 -5.61 -11.25
N ARG A 155 1.57 -5.14 -12.51
CA ARG A 155 0.48 -5.37 -13.47
C ARG A 155 0.15 -6.86 -13.64
N VAL A 156 1.18 -7.69 -13.83
CA VAL A 156 1.03 -9.15 -13.98
C VAL A 156 0.58 -9.83 -12.67
N ARG A 157 1.00 -9.31 -11.52
CA ARG A 157 0.48 -9.78 -10.22
C ARG A 157 -0.99 -9.42 -10.03
N ARG A 158 -1.38 -8.20 -10.41
CA ARG A 158 -2.74 -7.67 -10.24
C ARG A 158 -3.78 -8.40 -11.11
N GLU A 159 -3.39 -8.95 -12.25
CA GLU A 159 -4.24 -9.85 -13.06
C GLU A 159 -4.68 -11.11 -12.31
N ARG A 160 -3.91 -11.55 -11.31
CA ARG A 160 -4.21 -12.72 -10.45
C ARG A 160 -4.70 -12.32 -9.06
N TYR A 161 -4.97 -11.03 -8.83
CA TYR A 161 -5.45 -10.54 -7.54
C TYR A 161 -6.89 -10.98 -7.29
N VAL A 162 -7.19 -11.37 -6.05
CA VAL A 162 -8.56 -11.76 -5.67
C VAL A 162 -9.34 -10.51 -5.28
N GLY A 163 -10.30 -10.15 -6.13
CA GLY A 163 -11.07 -8.92 -6.01
C GLY A 163 -10.39 -7.73 -6.69
N GLU A 164 -10.87 -6.52 -6.41
CA GLU A 164 -10.34 -5.29 -6.98
C GLU A 164 -9.14 -4.77 -6.17
N TRP A 165 -8.07 -4.39 -6.87
CA TRP A 165 -6.89 -3.79 -6.23
C TRP A 165 -7.14 -2.30 -5.92
N ILE A 166 -6.97 -1.91 -4.66
CA ILE A 166 -6.98 -0.49 -4.24
C ILE A 166 -5.58 -0.11 -3.72
N PRO A 167 -5.00 1.05 -4.09
CA PRO A 167 -3.75 1.52 -3.51
C PRO A 167 -3.79 1.55 -1.97
N GLU A 168 -2.64 1.31 -1.34
CA GLU A 168 -2.47 1.29 0.11
C GLU A 168 -2.83 2.65 0.71
N PRO A 169 -3.83 2.74 1.60
CA PRO A 169 -4.26 3.99 2.20
C PRO A 169 -3.29 4.41 3.30
N LEU A 170 -3.02 5.71 3.40
CA LEU A 170 -2.13 6.25 4.43
C LEU A 170 -2.87 7.22 5.36
N PRO A 171 -2.58 7.18 6.68
CA PRO A 171 -3.06 8.19 7.62
C PRO A 171 -2.39 9.55 7.37
N ASP A 172 -2.98 10.63 7.87
CA ASP A 172 -2.37 11.96 7.81
C ASP A 172 -1.35 12.20 8.94
N ARG A 173 -0.41 13.10 8.66
CA ARG A 173 0.67 13.52 9.57
C ARG A 173 0.15 14.29 10.78
N THR A 174 -0.93 15.05 10.62
CA THR A 174 -1.33 16.09 11.59
C THR A 174 -2.10 15.56 12.79
N GLU A 175 -2.59 14.32 12.74
CA GLU A 175 -3.30 13.66 13.84
C GLU A 175 -2.35 13.25 15.00
N TRP A 176 -1.06 13.55 14.87
CA TRP A 176 0.00 13.31 15.85
C TRP A 176 0.46 14.55 16.63
N ILE A 177 0.06 15.77 16.24
CA ILE A 177 0.52 17.03 16.89
C ILE A 177 -0.32 17.35 18.15
N GLY A 178 -0.92 16.33 18.75
CA GLY A 178 -1.62 16.38 20.02
C GLY A 178 -0.91 15.59 21.13
N GLY A 179 0.42 15.54 21.14
CA GLY A 179 1.14 14.88 22.23
C GLY A 179 2.65 14.70 22.01
N GLN A 180 3.43 15.58 22.63
CA GLN A 180 4.86 15.46 22.95
C GLN A 180 5.86 15.37 21.79
N ASP A 181 6.61 16.47 21.64
CA ASP A 181 7.99 16.48 21.15
C ASP A 181 8.84 15.43 21.88
N GLY A 182 9.04 14.29 21.25
CA GLY A 182 9.96 13.26 21.69
C GLY A 182 10.63 12.64 20.48
N GLY A 183 11.95 12.80 20.37
CA GLY A 183 12.78 12.30 19.26
C GLY A 183 12.83 10.76 19.16
N GLY A 184 11.70 10.12 18.88
CA GLY A 184 11.55 8.69 18.67
C GLY A 184 11.21 8.40 17.22
N ARG A 185 11.98 7.49 16.62
CA ARG A 185 11.75 6.72 15.37
C ARG A 185 10.59 7.23 14.49
N GLN A 186 10.93 8.00 13.45
CA GLN A 186 10.00 8.44 12.40
C GLN A 186 9.20 7.26 11.83
N ASP A 187 7.89 7.28 12.03
CA ASP A 187 6.89 6.31 11.55
C ASP A 187 7.04 6.13 10.02
N PRO A 188 6.92 4.91 9.47
CA PRO A 188 6.81 4.70 8.02
C PRO A 188 5.82 5.63 7.32
N ALA A 189 4.67 5.92 7.94
CA ALA A 189 3.65 6.84 7.41
C ALA A 189 4.13 8.30 7.41
N ASP A 190 4.95 8.72 8.38
CA ASP A 190 5.54 10.07 8.46
C ASP A 190 6.54 10.38 7.33
N ARG A 191 6.93 9.37 6.55
CA ARG A 191 7.88 9.49 5.43
C ARG A 191 7.22 9.94 4.13
N VAL A 192 5.91 9.80 4.02
CA VAL A 192 5.14 10.28 2.86
C VAL A 192 4.50 11.61 3.23
N THR A 193 4.90 12.68 2.53
CA THR A 193 4.21 13.96 2.59
C THR A 193 3.08 13.90 1.58
N LEU A 194 1.85 13.84 2.08
CA LEU A 194 0.64 13.93 1.30
C LEU A 194 0.25 15.41 1.26
N ASP A 195 0.41 16.04 0.11
CA ASP A 195 -0.31 17.29 -0.17
C ASP A 195 -1.74 16.95 -0.61
N GLU A 196 -2.65 17.94 -0.66
CA GLU A 196 -4.05 17.74 -1.05
C GLU A 196 -4.24 17.15 -2.46
N SER A 197 -3.18 17.11 -3.28
CA SER A 197 -3.19 16.55 -4.63
C SER A 197 -3.07 15.03 -4.66
N VAL A 198 -2.59 14.39 -3.58
CA VAL A 198 -2.48 12.93 -3.47
C VAL A 198 -3.60 12.37 -2.61
N ASN A 199 -4.78 12.27 -3.21
CA ASN A 199 -5.93 11.59 -2.64
C ASN A 199 -6.12 10.19 -3.25
N MET A 200 -6.99 9.38 -2.62
CA MET A 200 -7.25 8.02 -3.07
C MET A 200 -7.75 7.95 -4.53
N ALA A 201 -8.63 8.87 -4.94
CA ALA A 201 -9.15 8.92 -6.30
C ALA A 201 -8.01 9.08 -7.32
N PHE A 202 -7.07 9.98 -7.04
CA PHE A 202 -5.88 10.16 -7.87
C PHE A 202 -5.05 8.88 -7.97
N LEU A 203 -4.74 8.23 -6.84
CA LEU A 203 -3.97 6.98 -6.83
C LEU A 203 -4.67 5.85 -7.61
N VAL A 204 -5.99 5.72 -7.47
CA VAL A 204 -6.78 4.73 -8.21
C VAL A 204 -6.75 5.03 -9.72
N VAL A 205 -6.80 6.29 -10.13
CA VAL A 205 -6.68 6.64 -11.56
C VAL A 205 -5.32 6.24 -12.14
N LEU A 206 -4.24 6.39 -11.37
CA LEU A 206 -2.92 5.93 -11.80
C LEU A 206 -2.91 4.43 -12.11
N GLU A 207 -3.76 3.64 -11.46
CA GLU A 207 -3.92 2.19 -11.72
C GLU A 207 -4.39 1.83 -13.12
N SER A 208 -5.05 2.75 -13.82
CA SER A 208 -5.44 2.56 -15.22
C SER A 208 -4.32 2.87 -16.24
N MET A 209 -3.23 3.49 -15.79
CA MET A 209 -2.13 3.91 -16.67
C MET A 209 -1.16 2.77 -16.98
N THR A 210 -0.53 2.81 -18.16
CA THR A 210 0.67 1.99 -18.39
C THR A 210 1.82 2.43 -17.47
N PRO A 211 2.77 1.53 -17.13
CA PRO A 211 3.93 1.89 -16.30
C PRO A 211 4.69 3.13 -16.81
N ALA A 212 4.87 3.23 -18.13
CA ALA A 212 5.58 4.36 -18.74
C ALA A 212 4.79 5.67 -18.68
N GLU A 213 3.46 5.64 -18.86
CA GLU A 213 2.60 6.81 -18.68
C GLU A 213 2.65 7.32 -17.24
N ARG A 214 2.54 6.41 -16.27
CA ARG A 214 2.57 6.75 -14.84
C ARG A 214 3.90 7.40 -14.45
N VAL A 215 5.02 6.79 -14.84
CA VAL A 215 6.36 7.34 -14.56
C VAL A 215 6.55 8.71 -15.23
N ALA A 216 6.15 8.85 -16.51
CA ALA A 216 6.28 10.12 -17.21
C ALA A 216 5.48 11.24 -16.52
N PHE A 217 4.24 10.94 -16.14
CA PHE A 217 3.34 11.89 -15.51
C PHE A 217 3.76 12.26 -14.09
N ILE A 218 4.04 11.28 -13.24
CA ILE A 218 4.42 11.57 -11.84
C ILE A 218 5.72 12.37 -11.79
N LEU A 219 6.77 11.94 -12.49
CA LEU A 219 8.04 12.66 -12.44
C LEU A 219 7.94 14.06 -13.03
N HIS A 220 7.23 14.23 -14.15
CA HIS A 220 7.13 15.54 -14.80
C HIS A 220 6.08 16.47 -14.17
N ASP A 221 4.84 16.03 -14.04
CA ASP A 221 3.72 16.89 -13.67
C ASP A 221 3.67 17.12 -12.15
N VAL A 222 4.03 16.12 -11.33
CA VAL A 222 4.03 16.22 -9.85
C VAL A 222 5.38 16.70 -9.34
N PHE A 223 6.47 16.05 -9.77
CA PHE A 223 7.83 16.34 -9.27
C PHE A 223 8.63 17.33 -10.11
N ARG A 224 8.06 17.85 -11.21
CA ARG A 224 8.64 18.91 -12.04
C ARG A 224 9.97 18.56 -12.72
N TYR A 225 10.24 17.27 -12.95
CA TYR A 225 11.42 16.84 -13.70
C TYR A 225 11.33 17.20 -15.18
N PRO A 226 12.41 17.68 -15.81
CA PRO A 226 12.46 17.86 -17.26
C PRO A 226 12.27 16.54 -18.01
N PHE A 227 11.60 16.57 -19.17
CA PHE A 227 11.40 15.37 -20.00
C PHE A 227 12.71 14.70 -20.48
N ALA A 228 13.82 15.43 -20.49
CA ALA A 228 15.13 14.86 -20.78
C ALA A 228 15.55 13.83 -19.71
N GLU A 229 15.40 14.18 -18.43
CA GLU A 229 15.72 13.30 -17.31
C GLU A 229 14.75 12.11 -17.25
N VAL A 230 13.46 12.37 -17.45
CA VAL A 230 12.43 11.33 -17.55
C VAL A 230 12.73 10.35 -18.70
N GLY A 231 13.23 10.86 -19.84
CA GLY A 231 13.67 10.06 -20.97
C GLY A 231 14.80 9.09 -20.61
N GLY A 232 15.75 9.53 -19.78
CA GLY A 232 16.83 8.67 -19.27
C GLY A 232 16.35 7.52 -18.36
N ILE A 233 15.23 7.72 -17.66
CA ILE A 233 14.59 6.67 -16.84
C ILE A 233 13.82 5.70 -17.72
N LEU A 234 13.01 6.22 -18.66
CA LEU A 234 12.14 5.41 -19.52
C LEU A 234 12.86 4.76 -20.71
N GLY A 235 14.10 5.14 -21.00
CA GLY A 235 14.81 4.73 -22.22
C GLY A 235 14.14 5.28 -23.48
N ARG A 236 13.59 6.51 -23.42
CA ARG A 236 12.79 7.12 -24.49
C ARG A 236 13.21 8.55 -24.77
N THR A 237 12.87 9.04 -25.97
CA THR A 237 13.12 10.45 -26.32
C THR A 237 12.22 11.39 -25.50
N PRO A 238 12.66 12.64 -25.25
CA PRO A 238 11.83 13.62 -24.53
C PRO A 238 10.46 13.87 -25.19
N ALA A 239 10.40 13.76 -26.52
CA ALA A 239 9.16 13.88 -27.28
C ALA A 239 8.19 12.71 -27.01
N ALA A 240 8.69 11.48 -26.93
CA ALA A 240 7.89 10.32 -26.55
C ALA A 240 7.38 10.43 -25.10
N CYS A 241 8.22 10.92 -24.17
CA CYS A 241 7.80 11.18 -22.78
C CYS A 241 6.70 12.23 -22.69
N ARG A 242 6.74 13.29 -23.51
CA ARG A 242 5.65 14.28 -23.61
C ARG A 242 4.32 13.66 -24.03
N GLN A 243 4.34 12.74 -25.00
CA GLN A 243 3.14 12.05 -25.45
C GLN A 243 2.55 11.16 -24.35
N LEU A 244 3.39 10.42 -23.64
CA LEU A 244 3.00 9.61 -22.48
C LEU A 244 2.35 10.46 -21.39
N ALA A 245 3.01 11.55 -20.97
CA ALA A 245 2.47 12.45 -19.95
C ALA A 245 1.16 13.13 -20.42
N SER A 246 1.05 13.47 -21.70
CA SER A 246 -0.20 14.00 -22.26
C SER A 246 -1.33 12.98 -22.23
N SER A 247 -1.03 11.69 -22.45
CA SER A 247 -2.00 10.60 -22.37
C SER A 247 -2.50 10.41 -20.94
N ALA A 248 -1.57 10.31 -19.98
CA ALA A 248 -1.89 10.26 -18.56
C ALA A 248 -2.75 11.45 -18.12
N ARG A 249 -2.41 12.68 -18.53
CA ARG A 249 -3.21 13.88 -18.26
C ARG A 249 -4.63 13.80 -18.79
N ARG A 250 -4.87 13.16 -19.95
CA ARG A 250 -6.23 12.96 -20.47
C ARG A 250 -7.01 11.99 -19.59
N GLN A 251 -6.38 10.91 -19.13
CA GLN A 251 -7.02 9.95 -18.22
C GLN A 251 -7.38 10.60 -16.88
N VAL A 252 -6.46 11.37 -16.29
CA VAL A 252 -6.74 12.14 -15.06
C VAL A 252 -7.91 13.09 -15.24
N ARG A 253 -7.95 13.86 -16.34
CA ARG A 253 -9.07 14.76 -16.61
C ARG A 253 -10.40 14.03 -16.83
N ALA A 254 -10.38 12.88 -17.51
CA ALA A 254 -11.58 12.09 -17.75
C ALA A 254 -12.15 11.49 -16.46
N ALA A 255 -11.28 11.14 -15.51
CA ALA A 255 -11.67 10.61 -14.22
C ALA A 255 -11.94 11.69 -13.15
N HIS A 256 -11.60 12.96 -13.42
CA HIS A 256 -11.72 14.02 -12.43
C HIS A 256 -13.16 14.48 -12.26
N VAL A 257 -13.72 14.21 -11.09
CA VAL A 257 -14.89 14.91 -10.56
C VAL A 257 -14.40 16.20 -9.89
N PRO A 258 -15.02 17.38 -10.16
CA PRO A 258 -14.58 18.65 -9.61
C PRO A 258 -14.40 18.59 -8.08
N ALA A 259 -13.24 19.05 -7.61
CA ALA A 259 -12.90 19.01 -6.20
C ALA A 259 -13.89 19.82 -5.35
N VAL A 260 -14.48 19.16 -4.35
CA VAL A 260 -15.18 19.81 -3.24
C VAL A 260 -14.13 20.30 -2.25
N ALA A 261 -14.36 21.48 -1.66
CA ALA A 261 -13.50 21.99 -0.59
C ALA A 261 -13.44 20.97 0.57
N ALA A 262 -12.25 20.79 1.16
CA ALA A 262 -12.01 19.78 2.19
C ALA A 262 -12.97 19.88 3.41
N THR A 263 -13.38 21.10 3.77
CA THR A 263 -14.34 21.36 4.84
C THR A 263 -15.73 20.78 4.54
N GLY A 264 -16.23 20.97 3.31
CA GLY A 264 -17.51 20.39 2.89
C GLY A 264 -17.47 18.86 2.80
N GLN A 265 -16.30 18.29 2.53
CA GLN A 265 -16.11 16.83 2.51
C GLN A 265 -16.18 16.21 3.91
N ALA A 266 -15.59 16.87 4.93
CA ALA A 266 -15.65 16.38 6.32
C ALA A 266 -17.09 16.26 6.83
N ASP A 267 -17.93 17.26 6.56
CA ASP A 267 -19.35 17.23 6.96
C ASP A 267 -20.16 16.14 6.25
N VAL A 268 -19.83 15.80 5.00
CA VAL A 268 -20.47 14.69 4.30
C VAL A 268 -20.04 13.35 4.92
N VAL A 269 -18.74 13.19 5.22
CA VAL A 269 -18.19 11.97 5.84
C VAL A 269 -18.76 11.75 7.24
N ARG A 270 -18.87 12.80 8.07
CA ARG A 270 -19.50 12.73 9.39
C ARG A 270 -20.97 12.31 9.32
N ARG A 271 -21.76 12.93 8.43
CA ARG A 271 -23.17 12.54 8.23
C ARG A 271 -23.30 11.10 7.73
N PHE A 272 -22.38 10.67 6.87
CA PHE A 272 -22.35 9.29 6.40
C PHE A 272 -22.05 8.31 7.55
N LYS A 273 -21.11 8.64 8.45
CA LYS A 273 -20.84 7.87 9.67
C LYS A 273 -22.08 7.78 10.54
N GLU A 274 -22.72 8.91 10.86
CA GLU A 274 -23.93 8.98 11.69
C GLU A 274 -25.07 8.12 11.09
N ALA A 275 -25.29 8.19 9.78
CA ALA A 275 -26.27 7.38 9.08
C ALA A 275 -25.93 5.88 9.10
N TRP A 276 -24.65 5.53 8.97
CA TRP A 276 -24.22 4.14 9.01
C TRP A 276 -24.34 3.52 10.41
N GLU A 277 -23.92 4.25 11.45
CA GLU A 277 -24.02 3.82 12.86
C GLU A 277 -25.47 3.62 13.31
N SER A 278 -26.38 4.48 12.84
CA SER A 278 -27.82 4.37 13.09
C SER A 278 -28.55 3.37 12.18
N GLN A 279 -27.83 2.77 11.22
CA GLN A 279 -28.39 1.90 10.17
C GLN A 279 -29.53 2.57 9.38
N ASP A 280 -29.48 3.90 9.23
CA ASP A 280 -30.47 4.67 8.49
C ASP A 280 -30.17 4.60 6.99
N ILE A 281 -30.81 3.62 6.33
CA ILE A 281 -30.68 3.39 4.88
C ILE A 281 -31.12 4.63 4.09
N GLN A 282 -32.17 5.35 4.51
CA GLN A 282 -32.68 6.50 3.77
C GLN A 282 -31.68 7.67 3.83
N ALA A 283 -31.09 7.91 5.00
CA ALA A 283 -30.01 8.90 5.13
C ALA A 283 -28.79 8.53 4.28
N LEU A 284 -28.38 7.25 4.25
CA LEU A 284 -27.28 6.79 3.39
C LEU A 284 -27.57 7.02 1.90
N VAL A 285 -28.77 6.67 1.42
CA VAL A 285 -29.20 6.95 0.04
C VAL A 285 -29.22 8.45 -0.24
N GLY A 286 -29.62 9.27 0.74
CA GLY A 286 -29.59 10.73 0.69
C GLY A 286 -28.19 11.34 0.56
N LEU A 287 -27.12 10.59 0.86
CA LEU A 287 -25.73 11.04 0.74
C LEU A 287 -25.02 10.45 -0.49
N LEU A 288 -25.48 9.32 -1.02
CA LEU A 288 -24.91 8.67 -2.18
C LEU A 288 -25.44 9.26 -3.48
N ALA A 289 -24.60 9.30 -4.51
CA ALA A 289 -25.04 9.54 -5.88
C ALA A 289 -25.81 8.30 -6.39
N PRO A 290 -26.79 8.46 -7.29
CA PRO A 290 -27.54 7.32 -7.85
C PRO A 290 -26.64 6.29 -8.53
N ASP A 291 -25.58 6.76 -9.18
CA ASP A 291 -24.55 6.00 -9.91
C ASP A 291 -23.28 5.77 -9.08
N ALA A 292 -23.35 5.93 -7.76
CA ALA A 292 -22.19 5.74 -6.89
C ALA A 292 -21.64 4.32 -7.00
N THR A 293 -20.32 4.18 -6.89
CA THR A 293 -19.61 2.90 -6.91
C THR A 293 -18.86 2.67 -5.61
N MET A 294 -19.00 1.49 -5.01
CA MET A 294 -18.18 1.06 -3.88
C MET A 294 -17.31 -0.12 -4.28
N ILE A 295 -16.00 0.00 -4.02
CA ILE A 295 -15.01 -1.05 -4.23
C ILE A 295 -14.45 -1.46 -2.88
N ALA A 296 -14.36 -2.77 -2.63
CA ALA A 296 -13.80 -3.31 -1.41
C ALA A 296 -12.60 -4.21 -1.72
N ASP A 297 -11.45 -3.91 -1.10
CA ASP A 297 -10.22 -4.68 -1.27
C ASP A 297 -9.93 -5.49 0.00
N GLY A 298 -10.19 -6.79 -0.05
CA GLY A 298 -9.79 -7.75 0.99
C GLY A 298 -8.51 -8.52 0.69
N GLY A 299 -7.94 -8.37 -0.52
CA GLY A 299 -6.79 -9.11 -1.01
C GLY A 299 -6.88 -10.64 -0.97
N GLY A 300 -8.09 -11.20 -0.88
CA GLY A 300 -8.30 -12.64 -0.66
C GLY A 300 -7.95 -13.13 0.75
N LEU A 301 -7.51 -12.24 1.65
CA LEU A 301 -7.14 -12.56 3.04
C LEU A 301 -8.33 -12.41 3.99
N VAL A 302 -9.23 -11.47 3.69
CA VAL A 302 -10.46 -11.24 4.43
C VAL A 302 -11.65 -11.11 3.47
N GLY A 303 -12.84 -11.47 3.94
CA GLY A 303 -14.04 -11.40 3.10
C GLY A 303 -14.36 -9.95 2.73
N ALA A 304 -14.48 -9.66 1.44
CA ALA A 304 -14.85 -8.36 0.88
C ALA A 304 -15.73 -8.58 -0.37
N ALA A 305 -16.44 -7.56 -0.82
CA ALA A 305 -17.16 -7.64 -2.08
C ALA A 305 -16.15 -7.85 -3.23
N LEU A 306 -16.24 -8.99 -3.92
CA LEU A 306 -15.30 -9.35 -5.00
C LEU A 306 -15.50 -8.52 -6.27
N ARG A 307 -16.66 -7.89 -6.43
CA ARG A 307 -16.99 -7.01 -7.54
C ARG A 307 -17.49 -5.67 -6.98
N PRO A 308 -17.32 -4.57 -7.72
CA PRO A 308 -17.89 -3.29 -7.34
C PRO A 308 -19.38 -3.39 -7.05
N VAL A 309 -19.83 -2.71 -6.00
CA VAL A 309 -21.25 -2.52 -5.71
C VAL A 309 -21.67 -1.21 -6.36
N GLU A 310 -22.52 -1.31 -7.37
CA GLU A 310 -22.98 -0.17 -8.17
C GLU A 310 -24.39 0.27 -7.77
N GLY A 311 -24.53 1.56 -7.56
CA GLY A 311 -25.78 2.25 -7.26
C GLY A 311 -25.90 2.62 -5.79
N GLY A 312 -26.28 3.88 -5.51
CA GLY A 312 -26.38 4.41 -4.15
C GLY A 312 -27.30 3.60 -3.23
N GLU A 313 -28.45 3.14 -3.74
CA GLU A 313 -29.38 2.28 -2.99
C GLU A 313 -28.77 0.93 -2.61
N ARG A 314 -28.08 0.27 -3.55
CA ARG A 314 -27.45 -1.02 -3.31
C ARG A 314 -26.30 -0.90 -2.32
N ILE A 315 -25.51 0.17 -2.43
CA ILE A 315 -24.43 0.49 -1.49
C ILE A 315 -25.01 0.70 -0.08
N ALA A 316 -26.08 1.50 0.07
CA ALA A 316 -26.71 1.75 1.36
C ALA A 316 -27.23 0.46 2.02
N GLN A 317 -27.91 -0.40 1.25
CA GLN A 317 -28.38 -1.70 1.73
C GLN A 317 -27.23 -2.61 2.15
N TYR A 318 -26.15 -2.66 1.35
CA TYR A 318 -24.96 -3.44 1.66
C TYR A 318 -24.33 -3.01 2.99
N LEU A 319 -24.17 -1.70 3.21
CA LEU A 319 -23.54 -1.15 4.41
C LEU A 319 -24.41 -1.38 5.67
N ALA A 320 -25.73 -1.20 5.56
CA ALA A 320 -26.64 -1.45 6.67
C ALA A 320 -26.66 -2.93 7.10
N HIS A 321 -26.60 -3.85 6.13
CA HIS A 321 -26.46 -5.28 6.40
C HIS A 321 -25.13 -5.62 7.06
N PHE A 322 -24.05 -4.99 6.64
CA PHE A 322 -22.72 -5.23 7.22
C PHE A 322 -22.62 -4.72 8.66
N ALA A 323 -23.21 -3.56 8.97
CA ALA A 323 -23.26 -3.01 10.33
C ALA A 323 -23.89 -4.00 11.32
N GLY A 324 -24.97 -4.68 10.93
CA GLY A 324 -25.65 -5.68 11.76
C GLY A 324 -24.82 -6.95 12.02
N LYS A 325 -23.79 -7.22 11.22
CA LYS A 325 -22.95 -8.43 11.31
C LYS A 325 -21.62 -8.22 12.04
N ALA A 326 -21.27 -6.99 12.38
CA ALA A 326 -20.00 -6.65 13.00
C ALA A 326 -20.20 -5.92 14.34
N PRO A 327 -20.78 -6.58 15.37
CA PRO A 327 -20.94 -5.98 16.68
C PRO A 327 -19.57 -5.65 17.30
N GLY A 328 -19.46 -4.49 17.94
CA GLY A 328 -18.21 -4.03 18.56
C GLY A 328 -17.23 -3.29 17.63
N LEU A 329 -17.69 -2.91 16.44
CA LEU A 329 -16.93 -2.13 15.48
C LEU A 329 -17.06 -0.63 15.78
N THR A 330 -15.94 0.03 16.07
CA THR A 330 -15.89 1.48 16.32
C THR A 330 -15.55 2.20 15.02
N LEU A 331 -16.38 3.16 14.61
CA LEU A 331 -16.09 4.03 13.47
C LEU A 331 -15.45 5.34 13.92
N LEU A 332 -14.31 5.67 13.30
CA LEU A 332 -13.54 6.87 13.59
C LEU A 332 -13.43 7.72 12.32
N GLU A 333 -13.70 9.02 12.45
CA GLU A 333 -13.34 10.00 11.43
C GLU A 333 -11.83 10.23 11.48
N ARG A 334 -11.18 10.00 10.35
CA ARG A 334 -9.72 10.12 10.19
C ARG A 334 -9.40 10.62 8.81
N THR A 335 -8.21 11.18 8.65
CA THR A 335 -7.75 11.63 7.35
C THR A 335 -7.10 10.45 6.61
N VAL A 336 -7.62 10.15 5.42
CA VAL A 336 -7.14 9.09 4.52
C VAL A 336 -6.57 9.75 3.27
N ASN A 337 -5.28 9.60 3.04
CA ASN A 337 -4.58 10.22 1.90
C ASN A 337 -4.86 11.74 1.79
N GLY A 338 -4.73 12.46 2.92
CA GLY A 338 -4.93 13.91 2.99
C GLY A 338 -6.38 14.38 2.83
N ARG A 339 -7.37 13.47 2.85
CA ARG A 339 -8.80 13.80 2.73
C ARG A 339 -9.61 13.16 3.87
N PRO A 340 -10.73 13.76 4.32
CA PRO A 340 -11.60 13.13 5.30
C PRO A 340 -12.08 11.74 4.84
N GLY A 341 -11.98 10.76 5.74
CA GLY A 341 -12.39 9.37 5.54
C GLY A 341 -12.84 8.71 6.84
N LEU A 342 -13.12 7.40 6.78
CA LEU A 342 -13.58 6.62 7.93
C LEU A 342 -12.68 5.41 8.17
N VAL A 343 -12.38 5.15 9.44
CA VAL A 343 -11.62 3.99 9.89
C VAL A 343 -12.50 3.17 10.81
N ALA A 344 -12.66 1.90 10.51
CA ALA A 344 -13.33 0.95 11.39
C ALA A 344 -12.28 0.18 12.19
N GLN A 345 -12.49 0.12 13.51
CA GLN A 345 -11.66 -0.66 14.41
C GLN A 345 -12.48 -1.75 15.10
N SER A 346 -11.89 -2.92 15.25
CA SER A 346 -12.40 -4.01 16.08
C SER A 346 -11.34 -4.34 17.12
N SER A 347 -11.71 -4.28 18.41
CA SER A 347 -10.77 -4.51 19.53
C SER A 347 -9.48 -3.67 19.42
N GLY A 348 -9.60 -2.42 19.01
CA GLY A 348 -8.47 -1.50 18.83
C GLY A 348 -7.60 -1.73 17.59
N THR A 349 -7.91 -2.75 16.78
CA THR A 349 -7.21 -3.01 15.50
C THR A 349 -8.04 -2.47 14.33
N THR A 350 -7.40 -1.73 13.44
CA THR A 350 -8.00 -1.23 12.20
C THR A 350 -8.28 -2.40 11.24
N VAL A 351 -9.56 -2.57 10.88
CA VAL A 351 -10.07 -3.65 10.01
C VAL A 351 -10.63 -3.15 8.69
N ASN A 352 -10.88 -1.85 8.56
CA ASN A 352 -11.28 -1.21 7.32
C ASN A 352 -10.90 0.27 7.32
N VAL A 353 -10.39 0.74 6.18
CA VAL A 353 -10.18 2.17 5.90
C VAL A 353 -10.98 2.53 4.67
N ALA A 354 -11.88 3.50 4.80
CA ALA A 354 -12.74 3.98 3.72
C ALA A 354 -12.34 5.40 3.30
N ALA A 355 -11.99 5.55 2.02
CA ALA A 355 -11.82 6.83 1.35
C ALA A 355 -13.03 7.13 0.47
N PHE A 356 -13.33 8.42 0.29
CA PHE A 356 -14.52 8.88 -0.43
C PHE A 356 -14.17 9.79 -1.61
N GLY A 357 -14.83 9.55 -2.74
CA GLY A 357 -14.89 10.47 -3.87
C GLY A 357 -16.23 11.21 -3.87
N LEU A 358 -16.22 12.54 -3.99
CA LEU A 358 -17.41 13.38 -3.89
C LEU A 358 -17.63 14.23 -5.14
N ALA A 359 -18.90 14.42 -5.49
CA ALA A 359 -19.38 15.44 -6.41
C ALA A 359 -20.34 16.37 -5.64
N GLY A 360 -19.89 17.58 -5.28
CA GLY A 360 -20.66 18.47 -4.40
C GLY A 360 -20.90 17.83 -3.03
N THR A 361 -22.16 17.61 -2.66
CA THR A 361 -22.52 16.97 -1.38
C THR A 361 -22.83 15.47 -1.50
N ARG A 362 -22.60 14.87 -2.67
CA ARG A 362 -22.92 13.48 -2.97
C ARG A 362 -21.65 12.65 -3.04
N ILE A 363 -21.66 11.49 -2.39
CA ILE A 363 -20.59 10.48 -2.49
C ILE A 363 -20.79 9.73 -3.81
N THR A 364 -19.80 9.80 -4.70
CA THR A 364 -19.77 9.07 -5.97
C THR A 364 -18.94 7.79 -5.89
N HIS A 365 -17.94 7.76 -5.01
CA HIS A 365 -17.05 6.61 -4.86
C HIS A 365 -16.76 6.33 -3.39
N ILE A 366 -16.73 5.04 -3.05
CA ILE A 366 -16.23 4.55 -1.77
C ILE A 366 -15.15 3.50 -2.06
N TRP A 367 -13.93 3.74 -1.57
CA TRP A 367 -12.83 2.78 -1.61
C TRP A 367 -12.61 2.24 -0.21
N ALA A 368 -13.02 0.99 0.02
CA ALA A 368 -12.95 0.31 1.29
C ALA A 368 -11.78 -0.69 1.31
N VAL A 369 -10.67 -0.31 1.93
CA VAL A 369 -9.49 -1.17 2.06
C VAL A 369 -9.60 -1.97 3.35
N ARG A 370 -9.65 -3.30 3.20
CA ARG A 370 -9.76 -4.27 4.30
C ARG A 370 -8.59 -5.24 4.36
N ASN A 371 -7.77 -5.29 3.30
CA ASN A 371 -6.59 -6.12 3.23
C ASN A 371 -5.64 -5.79 4.42
N PRO A 372 -5.43 -6.73 5.36
CA PRO A 372 -4.66 -6.47 6.58
C PRO A 372 -3.19 -6.08 6.31
N GLU A 373 -2.62 -6.51 5.17
CA GLU A 373 -1.27 -6.12 4.78
C GLU A 373 -1.16 -4.63 4.46
N LYS A 374 -2.22 -4.05 3.88
CA LYS A 374 -2.32 -2.61 3.56
C LYS A 374 -2.73 -1.76 4.76
N LEU A 375 -3.19 -2.38 5.84
CA LEU A 375 -3.68 -1.70 7.04
C LEU A 375 -2.62 -1.61 8.16
N ARG A 376 -1.42 -2.14 7.95
CA ARG A 376 -0.32 -2.05 8.94
C ARG A 376 -0.04 -0.61 9.41
N PRO A 377 0.03 0.41 8.52
CA PRO A 377 0.28 1.80 8.94
C PRO A 377 -0.79 2.37 9.88
N TRP A 378 -1.98 1.76 9.95
CA TRP A 378 -3.10 2.20 10.76
C TRP A 378 -3.15 1.55 12.16
N ASN A 379 -2.22 0.64 12.44
CA ASN A 379 -2.17 -0.14 13.68
C ASN A 379 -0.90 0.13 14.51
N GLU A 380 0.16 0.64 13.87
CA GLU A 380 1.48 0.82 14.49
C GLU A 380 1.50 1.91 15.59
N SER A 381 0.49 2.79 15.65
CA SER A 381 0.32 3.83 16.66
C SER A 381 -0.25 3.34 18.01
N GLY A 382 -0.75 2.10 18.08
CA GLY A 382 -1.40 1.55 19.30
C GLY A 382 -0.45 0.90 20.32
N ALA A 383 0.82 0.68 19.96
CA ALA A 383 1.72 -0.18 20.73
C ALA A 383 2.50 0.53 21.88
N SER A 384 2.34 1.84 22.07
CA SER A 384 3.05 2.60 23.12
C SER A 384 2.24 2.79 24.42
N GLY A 385 1.13 2.07 24.60
CA GLY A 385 0.19 2.25 25.72
C GLY A 385 0.13 1.13 26.76
N THR A 386 1.04 0.15 26.77
CA THR A 386 1.05 -0.89 27.82
C THR A 386 2.43 -1.06 28.44
N ALA A 387 2.88 -0.03 29.17
CA ALA A 387 3.76 -0.25 30.31
C ALA A 387 2.89 -0.75 31.46
N ARG A 388 3.03 -2.04 31.78
CA ARG A 388 2.40 -2.71 32.93
C ARG A 388 2.70 -1.93 34.21
N ALA A 389 1.64 -1.66 34.99
CA ALA A 389 1.74 -1.35 36.41
C ALA A 389 2.23 -2.56 37.20
#